data_AF-A0A524FAB1-F1
#
_entry.id   AF-A0A524FAB1-F1
#
_cell.length_a   1.000
_cell.length_b   1.000
_cell.length_c   1.000
_cell.angle_alpha   90.00
_cell.angle_beta   90.00
_cell.angle_gamma   90.00
#
_symmetry.space_group_name_H-M   'P 1'
#
loop_
_entity.id
_entity.type
_entity.pdbx_description
1 polymer ?
#
loop_
_entity_poly.entity_id
_entity_poly.type
_entity_poly.pdbx_seq_one_letter_code
_entity_poly.pdbx_strand_id
1 'polypeptide(L)'
;MNLSKRHQDSDRPVFIKPLAYYKMLVHILRFGNRVRDQRQYREVMGILIGRVAGDPNKKGIKNVIVEDAVPISHGGSIEVAFAPEDYVSFALIDE
;
A
#
# COMPACT_ATOMS: atom_id res chain seq x y z
N MET A 1 36.13 -1.60 11.56
CA MET A 1 34.86 -1.11 11.00
C MET A 1 33.92 -2.32 10.89
N ASN A 2 32.98 -2.47 11.83
CA ASN A 2 32.19 -3.70 11.99
C ASN A 2 30.97 -3.71 11.05
N LEU A 3 30.95 -4.65 10.10
CA LEU A 3 29.88 -4.89 9.12
C LEU A 3 28.66 -5.64 9.69
N SER A 4 28.60 -5.91 11.00
CA SER A 4 27.58 -6.77 11.61
C SER A 4 26.22 -6.12 11.93
N LYS A 5 26.02 -4.82 11.64
CA LYS A 5 24.80 -4.08 12.01
C LYS A 5 23.72 -3.98 10.92
N ARG A 6 23.91 -4.53 9.72
CA ARG A 6 22.97 -4.32 8.58
C ARG A 6 21.81 -5.32 8.48
N HIS A 7 21.61 -6.23 9.43
CA HIS A 7 20.60 -7.31 9.35
C HIS A 7 19.72 -7.43 10.62
N GLN A 8 19.31 -6.31 11.22
CA GLN A 8 18.32 -6.33 12.32
C GLN A 8 16.95 -5.73 11.97
N ASP A 9 16.78 -5.26 10.73
CA ASP A 9 15.55 -4.62 10.25
C ASP A 9 14.64 -5.57 9.43
N SER A 10 15.07 -6.82 9.19
CA SER A 10 14.44 -7.76 8.24
C SER A 10 13.25 -8.56 8.76
N ASP A 11 12.94 -8.51 10.07
CA ASP A 11 11.89 -9.34 10.70
C ASP A 11 10.64 -8.54 11.10
N ARG A 12 10.25 -7.55 10.30
CA ARG A 12 9.09 -6.68 10.60
C ARG A 12 7.94 -6.98 9.65
N PRO A 13 7.04 -7.91 9.99
CA PRO A 13 5.99 -8.34 9.08
C PRO A 13 4.93 -7.25 8.88
N VAL A 14 4.51 -7.12 7.62
CA VAL A 14 3.27 -6.42 7.23
C VAL A 14 2.22 -7.47 6.95
N PHE A 15 1.12 -7.44 7.69
CA PHE A 15 0.01 -8.37 7.51
C PHE A 15 -1.10 -7.69 6.71
N ILE A 16 -1.33 -8.15 5.49
CA ILE A 16 -2.45 -7.68 4.65
C ILE A 16 -3.64 -8.60 4.88
N LYS A 17 -4.75 -8.03 5.37
CA LYS A 17 -5.99 -8.79 5.56
C LYS A 17 -6.60 -9.20 4.20
N PRO A 18 -7.34 -10.31 4.13
CA PRO A 18 -7.89 -10.82 2.88
C PRO A 18 -8.73 -9.79 2.09
N LEU A 19 -9.50 -8.93 2.78
CA LEU A 19 -10.31 -7.90 2.14
C LEU A 19 -9.44 -6.85 1.42
N ALA A 20 -8.43 -6.32 2.10
CA ALA A 20 -7.48 -5.38 1.51
C ALA A 20 -6.79 -6.00 0.28
N TYR A 21 -6.30 -7.24 0.41
CA TYR A 21 -5.66 -7.95 -0.70
C TYR A 21 -6.60 -8.16 -1.89
N TYR A 22 -7.85 -8.54 -1.65
CA TYR A 22 -8.87 -8.70 -2.69
C TYR A 22 -9.12 -7.38 -3.43
N LYS A 23 -9.30 -6.27 -2.71
CA LYS A 23 -9.51 -4.95 -3.31
C LYS A 23 -8.31 -4.51 -4.16
N MET A 24 -7.09 -4.77 -3.69
CA MET A 24 -5.85 -4.51 -4.45
C MET A 24 -5.85 -5.30 -5.77
N LEU A 25 -6.12 -6.60 -5.73
CA LEU A 25 -6.12 -7.44 -6.93
C LEU A 25 -7.19 -7.02 -7.94
N VAL A 26 -8.41 -6.77 -7.49
CA VAL A 26 -9.49 -6.31 -8.38
C VAL A 26 -9.12 -4.99 -9.06
N HIS A 27 -8.48 -4.07 -8.34
CA HIS A 27 -8.03 -2.82 -8.92
C HIS A 27 -6.94 -3.03 -9.97
N ILE A 28 -5.87 -3.77 -9.63
CA ILE A 28 -4.75 -4.04 -10.54
C ILE A 28 -5.25 -4.74 -11.81
N LEU A 29 -6.06 -5.79 -11.64
CA LEU A 29 -6.55 -6.59 -12.77
C LEU A 29 -7.58 -5.83 -13.63
N ARG A 30 -8.17 -4.73 -13.17
CA ARG A 30 -8.99 -3.87 -14.02
C ARG A 30 -8.18 -3.22 -15.14
N PHE A 31 -6.89 -2.95 -14.89
CA PHE A 31 -6.02 -2.21 -15.82
C PHE A 31 -4.91 -3.07 -16.41
N GLY A 32 -4.45 -4.11 -15.72
CA GLY A 32 -3.42 -5.04 -16.18
C GLY A 32 -3.93 -6.48 -16.21
N ASN A 33 -4.62 -6.87 -17.29
CA ASN A 33 -5.05 -8.26 -17.50
C ASN A 33 -4.92 -8.65 -18.98
N ARG A 34 -4.85 -9.96 -19.23
CA ARG A 34 -4.59 -10.54 -20.56
C ARG A 34 -5.70 -10.32 -21.60
N VAL A 35 -6.90 -9.91 -21.17
CA VAL A 35 -8.02 -9.60 -22.07
C VAL A 35 -7.84 -8.20 -22.67
N ARG A 36 -7.05 -7.33 -22.03
CA ARG A 36 -6.75 -5.98 -22.53
C ARG A 36 -5.50 -5.98 -23.41
N ASP A 37 -5.47 -5.08 -24.39
CA ASP A 37 -4.24 -4.77 -25.13
C ASP A 37 -3.18 -4.26 -24.14
N GLN A 38 -1.98 -4.82 -24.21
CA GLN A 38 -0.86 -4.45 -23.34
C GLN A 38 -0.52 -2.95 -23.42
N ARG A 39 -0.78 -2.30 -24.55
CA ARG A 39 -0.62 -0.84 -24.72
C ARG A 39 -1.57 -0.03 -23.85
N GLN A 40 -2.62 -0.66 -23.33
CA GLN A 40 -3.60 -0.06 -22.43
C GLN A 40 -3.32 -0.37 -20.96
N TYR A 41 -2.25 -1.11 -20.65
CA TYR A 41 -1.87 -1.33 -19.26
C TYR A 41 -1.53 0.00 -18.60
N ARG A 42 -2.01 0.16 -17.37
CA ARG A 42 -1.77 1.35 -16.56
C ARG A 42 -1.20 0.90 -15.22
N GLU A 43 -0.18 1.61 -14.77
CA GLU A 43 0.19 1.59 -13.37
C GLU A 43 -0.95 2.22 -12.56
N VAL A 44 -1.17 1.69 -11.36
CA VAL A 44 -2.25 2.13 -10.48
C VAL A 44 -1.71 2.37 -9.09
N MET A 45 -2.35 3.28 -8.35
CA MET A 45 -2.04 3.50 -6.95
C MET A 45 -3.22 3.13 -6.07
N GLY A 46 -2.95 3.08 -4.78
CA GLY A 46 -3.97 2.91 -3.78
C GLY A 46 -3.39 3.18 -2.41
N ILE A 47 -4.29 3.32 -1.46
CA ILE A 47 -4.00 3.62 -0.07
C ILE A 47 -4.23 2.35 0.72
N LEU A 48 -3.36 2.09 1.69
CA LEU A 48 -3.56 1.03 2.66
C LEU A 48 -3.99 1.66 3.99
N ILE A 49 -5.14 1.23 4.50
CA ILE A 49 -5.68 1.66 5.79
C ILE A 49 -5.48 0.52 6.78
N GLY A 50 -5.00 0.85 7.98
CA GLY A 50 -4.76 -0.15 8.99
C GLY A 50 -4.15 0.42 10.25
N ARG A 51 -3.57 -0.45 11.06
CA ARG A 51 -3.02 -0.10 12.35
C ARG A 51 -1.65 -0.69 12.58
N VAL A 52 -0.97 -0.06 13.51
CA VAL A 52 0.32 -0.51 14.00
C VAL A 52 0.10 -1.39 15.24
N ALA A 53 0.58 -2.63 15.20
CA ALA A 53 0.44 -3.63 16.26
C ALA A 53 1.76 -3.88 17.00
N GLY A 54 1.71 -4.01 18.32
CA GLY A 54 2.87 -4.25 19.17
C GLY A 54 2.66 -3.68 20.58
N ASP A 55 3.56 -4.01 21.50
CA ASP A 55 3.53 -3.50 22.86
C ASP A 55 3.91 -2.00 22.88
N PRO A 56 3.01 -1.09 23.33
CA PRO A 56 3.30 0.35 23.39
C PRO A 56 4.44 0.70 24.35
N ASN A 57 4.78 -0.17 25.31
CA ASN A 57 5.83 0.06 26.30
C ASN A 57 7.21 -0.44 25.84
N LYS A 58 7.29 -1.20 24.74
CA LYS A 58 8.57 -1.56 24.12
C LYS A 58 9.03 -0.43 23.20
N LYS A 59 10.18 0.17 23.52
CA LYS A 59 10.90 1.06 22.60
C LYS A 59 11.36 0.22 21.39
N GLY A 60 10.73 0.42 20.24
CA GLY A 60 11.04 -0.31 19.01
C GLY A 60 10.01 -0.08 17.90
N ILE A 61 10.36 -0.55 16.70
CA ILE A 61 9.50 -0.45 15.51
C ILE A 61 8.44 -1.57 15.57
N LYS A 62 7.18 -1.20 15.31
CA LYS A 62 5.98 -2.02 15.52
C LYS A 62 5.53 -2.73 14.21
N ASN A 63 4.81 -3.85 14.32
CA ASN A 63 4.25 -4.58 13.18
C ASN A 63 3.11 -3.78 12.53
N VAL A 64 2.83 -3.96 11.24
CA VAL A 64 1.72 -3.27 10.57
C VAL A 64 0.65 -4.28 10.16
N ILE A 65 -0.61 -3.99 10.48
CA ILE A 65 -1.77 -4.75 10.02
C ILE A 65 -2.56 -3.84 9.10
N VAL A 66 -2.64 -4.21 7.82
CA VAL A 66 -3.45 -3.53 6.82
C VAL A 66 -4.83 -4.17 6.81
N GLU A 67 -5.85 -3.39 7.15
CA GLU A 67 -7.23 -3.84 7.29
C GLU A 67 -8.04 -3.59 6.02
N ASP A 68 -7.75 -2.49 5.31
CA ASP A 68 -8.41 -2.16 4.06
C ASP A 68 -7.46 -1.54 3.02
N ALA A 69 -7.91 -1.52 1.76
CA ALA A 69 -7.24 -0.86 0.66
C ALA A 69 -8.24 -0.01 -0.15
N VAL A 70 -7.87 1.25 -0.41
CA VAL A 70 -8.66 2.19 -1.21
C VAL A 70 -7.95 2.44 -2.54
N PRO A 71 -8.50 1.98 -3.66
CA PRO A 71 -7.92 2.25 -4.97
C PRO A 71 -7.90 3.73 -5.34
N ILE A 72 -6.80 4.22 -5.90
CA ILE A 72 -6.72 5.54 -6.55
C ILE A 72 -6.14 5.39 -7.97
N SER A 73 -6.96 5.70 -8.97
CA SER A 73 -6.54 5.62 -10.37
C SER A 73 -5.51 6.70 -10.74
N HIS A 74 -4.42 6.28 -11.40
CA HIS A 74 -3.44 7.19 -11.99
C HIS A 74 -3.20 6.86 -13.47
N GLY A 75 -2.94 7.90 -14.27
CA GLY A 75 -2.83 7.83 -15.73
C GLY A 75 -1.43 7.49 -16.23
N GLY A 76 -1.31 6.82 -17.38
CA GLY A 76 -0.05 6.24 -17.87
C GLY A 76 0.97 7.21 -18.46
N SER A 77 1.11 8.41 -17.88
CA SER A 77 2.15 9.40 -18.21
C SER A 77 2.61 10.18 -16.97
N ILE A 78 2.13 9.82 -15.79
CA ILE A 78 2.34 10.56 -14.55
C ILE A 78 3.18 9.68 -13.64
N GLU A 79 4.36 10.17 -13.29
CA GLU A 79 5.20 9.59 -12.25
C GLU A 79 4.35 9.34 -10.99
N VAL A 80 4.44 8.13 -10.46
CA VAL A 80 3.66 7.62 -9.33
C VAL A 80 4.05 8.39 -8.06
N ALA A 81 3.47 9.58 -7.88
CA ALA A 81 3.68 10.45 -6.74
C ALA A 81 2.33 10.96 -6.22
N PHE A 82 2.14 10.88 -4.91
CA PHE A 82 0.95 11.44 -4.25
C PHE A 82 0.94 12.96 -4.41
N ALA A 83 -0.15 13.50 -4.93
CA ALA A 83 -0.40 14.93 -4.95
C ALA A 83 -1.05 15.38 -3.62
N PRO A 84 -0.87 16.63 -3.15
CA PRO A 84 -1.55 17.16 -1.97
C PRO A 84 -3.07 16.95 -1.97
N GLU A 85 -3.69 16.91 -3.15
CA GLU A 85 -5.13 16.72 -3.35
C GLU A 85 -5.59 15.29 -3.04
N ASP A 86 -4.70 14.30 -3.21
CA ASP A 86 -4.95 12.93 -2.75
C ASP A 86 -5.13 12.92 -1.23
N TYR A 87 -4.55 13.91 -0.52
CA TYR A 87 -4.72 14.01 0.92
C TYR A 87 -6.11 14.40 1.38
N VAL A 88 -6.81 15.20 0.57
CA VAL A 88 -8.19 15.61 0.86
C VAL A 88 -9.15 14.43 0.72
N SER A 89 -8.87 13.53 -0.23
CA SER A 89 -9.64 12.29 -0.39
C SER A 89 -9.53 11.38 0.85
N PHE A 90 -8.42 11.42 1.60
CA PHE A 90 -8.29 10.65 2.85
C PHE A 90 -9.25 11.11 3.94
N ALA A 91 -9.49 12.42 4.07
CA ALA A 91 -10.34 12.97 5.13
C ALA A 91 -11.81 12.55 4.98
N LEU A 92 -12.25 12.26 3.76
CA LEU A 92 -13.62 11.86 3.44
C LEU A 92 -13.90 10.36 3.67
N ILE A 93 -12.88 9.55 3.93
CA ILE A 93 -13.01 8.09 4.13
C ILE A 93 -13.16 7.73 5.62
N ASP A 94 -12.88 8.68 6.53
CA ASP A 94 -12.97 8.51 7.99
C ASP A 94 -14.34 8.92 8.58
N GLU A 95 -15.34 9.21 7.72
CA GLU A 95 -16.77 9.41 8.07
C GLU A 95 -17.63 8.18 7.68
#